data_AF-A0AB35YA20-F1
#
_entry.id   AF-A0AB35YA20-F1
#
_cell.length_a   1.000
_cell.length_b   1.000
_cell.length_c   1.000
_cell.angle_alpha   90.00
_cell.angle_beta   90.00
_cell.angle_gamma   90.00
#
_symmetry.space_group_name_H-M   'P 1'
#
loop_
_entity.id
_entity.type
_entity.pdbx_description
1 polymer ?
#
loop_
_entity_poly.entity_id
_entity_poly.type
_entity_poly.pdbx_seq_one_letter_code
_entity_poly.pdbx_strand_id
1 'polypeptide(L)'
;MPKAAAHGVRTHAGRGLPLRRLPAMDLPFLVLVLTLVGFGLVMLGSASSAVALYRRNDAFAYLRPQLLYAALGIGAMWAASRVDYHIYHKLAWPLLGLSMVLLTAVLFMPEYNGCKRWLVLPGLGTLQPSEIAKFAVVLVFAHIISLNHDRMGSFAVGVLPFALVLGVVAVLMLLEPHLSGTVLILCIGAVLMFVGGTGLRWFVLAGVGGAAAIGAAIAIMPDLVPYAASRLSSWLDPFADPLGDGHQTIQSLYAIGSGGAAGLGLGSSRQKHLFVPEPQNDFIFSILCEELGFVGACGVILLFALLLWRGVTL
;
A
#
# COMPACT_ATOMS: atom_id res chain seq x y z
N MET A 1 -14.64 -6.57 78.91
CA MET A 1 -15.00 -5.20 78.50
C MET A 1 -14.03 -4.74 77.41
N PRO A 2 -14.51 -4.22 76.27
CA PRO A 2 -13.75 -4.12 75.02
C PRO A 2 -13.09 -2.75 74.84
N LYS A 3 -11.99 -2.67 74.08
CA LYS A 3 -11.48 -1.41 73.51
C LYS A 3 -11.51 -1.48 71.98
N ALA A 4 -12.46 -0.70 71.48
CA ALA A 4 -12.63 -0.01 70.20
C ALA A 4 -11.72 -0.34 69.01
N ALA A 5 -12.43 -0.51 67.88
CA ALA A 5 -11.99 -0.49 66.50
C ALA A 5 -11.19 0.77 66.09
N ALA A 6 -10.28 0.59 65.14
CA ALA A 6 -9.93 1.61 64.17
C ALA A 6 -9.80 0.95 62.79
N HIS A 7 -10.87 1.03 62.02
CA HIS A 7 -10.92 0.66 60.61
C HIS A 7 -10.19 1.74 59.81
N GLY A 8 -8.97 1.44 59.35
CA GLY A 8 -8.24 2.28 58.41
C GLY A 8 -8.86 2.18 57.02
N VAL A 9 -9.60 3.21 56.63
CA VAL A 9 -10.15 3.40 55.28
C VAL A 9 -8.98 3.52 54.29
N ARG A 10 -8.78 2.50 53.43
CA ARG A 10 -7.91 2.61 52.27
C ARG A 10 -8.65 3.39 51.18
N THR A 11 -8.29 4.66 51.03
CA THR A 11 -8.70 5.48 49.89
C THR A 11 -8.05 4.93 48.62
N HIS A 12 -8.85 4.31 47.75
CA HIS A 12 -8.44 3.98 46.38
C HIS A 12 -8.32 5.29 45.59
N ALA A 13 -7.12 5.88 45.60
CA ALA A 13 -6.77 6.96 44.69
C ALA A 13 -6.93 6.46 43.25
N GLY A 14 -7.69 7.22 42.44
CA GLY A 14 -8.09 6.86 41.10
C GLY A 14 -6.94 6.42 40.22
N ARG A 15 -7.13 5.29 39.53
CA ARG A 15 -6.32 4.88 38.38
C ARG A 15 -6.58 5.86 37.24
N GLY A 16 -5.89 7.00 37.24
CA GLY A 16 -5.65 7.72 36.00
C GLY A 16 -4.90 6.78 35.05
N LEU A 17 -5.37 6.68 33.80
CA LEU A 17 -4.66 5.98 32.74
C LEU A 17 -3.19 6.44 32.75
N PRO A 18 -2.20 5.54 32.91
CA PRO A 18 -0.81 5.95 32.86
C PRO A 18 -0.55 6.43 31.43
N LEU A 19 -0.50 7.74 31.24
CA LEU A 19 0.07 8.35 30.03
C LEU A 19 1.55 7.98 30.04
N ARG A 20 1.86 6.83 29.44
CA ARG A 20 3.20 6.28 29.32
C ARG A 20 4.06 7.35 28.64
N ARG A 21 5.18 7.73 29.25
CA ARG A 21 6.20 8.54 28.56
C ARG A 21 6.66 7.73 27.36
N LEU A 22 6.31 8.19 26.17
CA LEU A 22 6.73 7.55 24.93
C LEU A 22 8.24 7.74 24.78
N PRO A 23 8.96 6.72 24.28
CA PRO A 23 10.32 6.93 23.81
C PRO A 23 10.34 8.06 22.76
N ALA A 24 11.50 8.73 22.62
CA ALA A 24 11.64 9.81 21.66
C ALA A 24 11.24 9.33 20.26
N MET A 25 10.36 10.07 19.61
CA MET A 25 9.93 9.77 18.24
C MET A 25 11.10 9.91 17.29
N ASP A 26 11.19 9.02 16.30
CA ASP A 26 12.19 9.15 15.24
C ASP A 26 11.87 10.34 14.33
N LEU A 27 12.40 11.50 14.71
CA LEU A 27 12.18 12.77 14.01
C LEU A 27 12.62 12.72 12.54
N PRO A 28 13.82 12.18 12.18
CA PRO A 28 14.18 11.95 10.78
C PRO A 28 13.12 11.20 9.97
N PHE A 29 12.60 10.08 10.49
CA PHE A 29 11.59 9.30 9.79
C PHE A 29 10.28 10.08 9.62
N LEU A 30 9.82 10.76 10.69
CA LEU A 30 8.63 11.59 10.62
C LEU A 30 8.78 12.73 9.60
N VAL A 31 9.91 13.43 9.60
CA VAL A 31 10.17 14.54 8.68
C VAL A 31 10.17 14.05 7.24
N LEU A 32 10.77 12.89 6.95
CA LEU A 32 10.73 12.28 5.61
C LEU A 32 9.30 11.99 5.16
N VAL A 33 8.49 11.37 6.03
CA VAL A 33 7.07 11.08 5.75
C VAL A 33 6.29 12.38 5.48
N LEU A 34 6.39 13.37 6.36
CA LEU A 34 5.65 14.63 6.20
C LEU A 34 6.11 15.42 4.97
N THR A 35 7.40 15.36 4.64
CA THR A 35 7.95 15.99 3.42
C THR A 35 7.38 15.32 2.17
N LEU A 36 7.38 13.99 2.12
CA LEU A 36 6.80 13.25 0.99
C LEU A 36 5.30 13.49 0.83
N VAL A 37 4.55 13.54 1.93
CA VAL A 37 3.11 13.86 1.91
C VAL A 37 2.87 15.29 1.41
N GLY A 38 3.58 16.27 1.97
CA GLY A 38 3.45 17.68 1.57
C GLY A 38 3.82 17.90 0.11
N PHE A 39 4.94 17.33 -0.32
CA PHE A 39 5.39 17.38 -1.70
C PHE A 39 4.41 16.67 -2.65
N GLY A 40 3.90 15.50 -2.27
CA GLY A 40 2.88 14.76 -3.02
C GLY A 40 1.58 15.56 -3.19
N LEU A 41 1.14 16.31 -2.18
CA LEU A 41 -0.02 17.21 -2.27
C LEU A 41 0.21 18.35 -3.26
N VAL A 42 1.40 18.96 -3.27
CA VAL A 42 1.77 19.99 -4.24
C VAL A 42 1.72 19.44 -5.66
N MET A 43 2.34 18.28 -5.89
CA MET A 43 2.37 17.65 -7.21
C MET A 43 1.00 17.17 -7.66
N LEU A 44 0.17 16.64 -6.76
CA LEU A 44 -1.22 16.30 -7.06
C LEU A 44 -2.01 17.54 -7.48
N GLY A 45 -1.87 18.65 -6.75
CA GLY A 45 -2.50 19.91 -7.11
C GLY A 45 -2.11 20.38 -8.50
N SER A 46 -0.82 20.29 -8.85
CA SER A 46 -0.33 20.66 -10.16
C SER A 46 -0.84 19.73 -11.28
N ALA A 47 -0.67 18.42 -11.10
CA ALA A 47 -0.99 17.40 -12.11
C ALA A 47 -2.50 17.26 -12.35
N SER A 48 -3.32 17.45 -11.32
CA SER A 48 -4.78 17.30 -11.43
C SER A 48 -5.49 18.55 -11.95
N SER A 49 -4.90 19.75 -11.82
CA SER A 49 -5.60 21.03 -12.02
C SER A 49 -6.30 21.15 -13.39
N ALA A 50 -5.62 20.77 -14.48
CA ALA A 50 -6.18 20.84 -15.83
C ALA A 50 -7.36 19.87 -16.02
N VAL A 51 -7.21 18.61 -15.58
CA VAL A 51 -8.27 17.59 -15.65
C VAL A 51 -9.45 17.93 -14.76
N ALA A 52 -9.19 18.46 -13.57
CA ALA A 52 -10.20 18.87 -12.60
C ALA A 52 -11.04 20.03 -13.13
N LEU A 53 -10.38 21.04 -13.72
CA LEU A 53 -11.07 22.17 -14.33
C LEU A 53 -11.92 21.72 -15.52
N TYR A 54 -11.40 20.85 -16.37
CA TYR A 54 -12.14 20.34 -17.54
C TYR A 54 -13.33 19.45 -17.17
N ARG A 55 -13.15 18.50 -16.25
CA ARG A 55 -14.19 17.50 -15.91
C ARG A 55 -15.17 17.98 -14.84
N ARG A 56 -14.76 18.87 -13.93
CA ARG A 56 -15.53 19.24 -12.74
C ARG A 56 -15.73 20.75 -12.58
N ASN A 57 -15.26 21.57 -13.52
CA ASN A 57 -15.30 23.04 -13.44
C ASN A 57 -14.65 23.61 -12.15
N ASP A 58 -13.74 22.86 -11.53
CA ASP A 58 -13.04 23.25 -10.31
C ASP A 58 -11.64 22.63 -10.28
N ALA A 59 -10.60 23.47 -10.38
CA ALA A 59 -9.20 23.05 -10.40
C ALA A 59 -8.77 22.31 -9.12
N PHE A 60 -9.47 22.53 -7.99
CA PHE A 60 -9.12 21.95 -6.69
C PHE A 60 -9.99 20.73 -6.32
N ALA A 61 -10.82 20.25 -7.25
CA ALA A 61 -11.77 19.17 -6.97
C ALA A 61 -11.10 17.87 -6.47
N TYR A 62 -9.87 17.57 -6.92
CA TYR A 62 -9.10 16.42 -6.43
C TYR A 62 -8.21 16.76 -5.22
N LEU A 63 -7.71 18.00 -5.13
CA LEU A 63 -6.85 18.41 -4.03
C LEU A 63 -7.61 18.51 -2.69
N ARG A 64 -8.84 19.02 -2.68
CA ARG A 64 -9.62 19.21 -1.44
C ARG A 64 -9.88 17.88 -0.71
N PRO A 65 -10.40 16.82 -1.34
CA PRO A 65 -10.52 15.52 -0.68
C PRO A 65 -9.17 14.95 -0.24
N GLN A 66 -8.11 15.13 -1.04
CA GLN A 66 -6.79 14.62 -0.68
C GLN A 66 -6.24 15.31 0.58
N LEU A 67 -6.46 16.62 0.75
CA LEU A 67 -6.08 17.34 1.96
C LEU A 67 -6.79 16.78 3.19
N LEU A 68 -8.09 16.46 3.06
CA LEU A 68 -8.85 15.79 4.12
C LEU A 68 -8.26 14.41 4.44
N TYR A 69 -7.99 13.58 3.43
CA TYR A 69 -7.40 12.26 3.64
C TYR A 69 -5.98 12.31 4.20
N ALA A 70 -5.17 13.29 3.81
CA ALA A 70 -3.85 13.52 4.39
C ALA A 70 -3.95 13.92 5.87
N ALA A 71 -4.88 14.81 6.22
CA ALA A 71 -5.13 15.19 7.60
C ALA A 71 -5.64 14.00 8.45
N LEU A 72 -6.57 13.20 7.92
CA LEU A 72 -7.06 11.99 8.56
C LEU A 72 -5.95 10.95 8.72
N GLY A 73 -5.10 10.77 7.70
CA GLY A 73 -3.95 9.86 7.74
C GLY A 73 -2.91 10.26 8.77
N ILE A 74 -2.57 11.55 8.87
CA ILE A 74 -1.66 12.07 9.90
C ILE A 74 -2.28 11.90 11.29
N GLY A 75 -3.58 12.17 11.44
CA GLY A 75 -4.31 11.94 12.69
C GLY A 75 -4.31 10.46 13.10
N ALA A 76 -4.53 9.55 12.14
CA ALA A 76 -4.50 8.11 12.36
C ALA A 76 -3.09 7.63 12.73
N MET A 77 -2.05 8.13 12.05
CA MET A 77 -0.64 7.86 12.39
C MET A 77 -0.31 8.31 13.81
N TRP A 78 -0.74 9.52 14.19
CA TRP A 78 -0.55 10.03 15.54
C TRP A 78 -1.28 9.17 16.57
N ALA A 79 -2.54 8.81 16.34
CA ALA A 79 -3.30 7.95 17.23
C ALA A 79 -2.66 6.55 17.37
N ALA A 80 -2.26 5.94 16.25
CA ALA A 80 -1.58 4.65 16.22
C ALA A 80 -0.25 4.67 16.99
N SER A 81 0.51 5.77 16.91
CA SER A 81 1.77 5.94 17.68
C SER A 81 1.59 5.91 19.20
N ARG A 82 0.35 6.11 19.68
CA ARG A 82 -0.01 6.08 21.11
C ARG A 82 -0.47 4.70 21.59
N VAL A 83 -0.69 3.76 20.68
CA VAL A 83 -1.16 2.42 20.99
C VAL A 83 0.04 1.52 21.29
N ASP A 84 -0.03 0.80 22.40
CA ASP A 84 1.01 -0.17 22.75
C ASP A 84 1.04 -1.30 21.71
N TYR A 85 2.22 -1.64 21.19
CA TYR A 85 2.39 -2.66 20.17
C TYR A 85 1.90 -4.06 20.61
N HIS A 86 1.84 -4.33 21.92
CA HIS A 86 1.27 -5.56 22.45
C HIS A 86 -0.22 -5.72 22.10
N ILE A 87 -0.93 -4.61 21.87
CA ILE A 87 -2.32 -4.64 21.42
C ILE A 87 -2.39 -5.13 19.97
N TYR A 88 -1.48 -4.68 19.10
CA TYR A 88 -1.40 -5.17 17.72
C TYR A 88 -1.12 -6.68 17.65
N HIS A 89 -0.32 -7.20 18.59
CA HIS A 89 -0.06 -8.64 18.71
C HIS A 89 -1.36 -9.44 18.97
N LYS A 90 -2.24 -8.92 19.83
CA LYS A 90 -3.56 -9.54 20.14
C LYS A 90 -4.58 -9.35 19.02
N LEU A 91 -4.49 -8.24 18.30
CA LEU A 91 -5.42 -7.91 17.20
C LEU A 91 -5.06 -8.57 15.87
N ALA A 92 -3.89 -9.20 15.74
CA ALA A 92 -3.43 -9.80 14.49
C ALA A 92 -4.48 -10.74 13.84
N TRP A 93 -4.93 -11.77 14.57
CA TRP A 93 -5.94 -12.72 14.07
C TRP A 93 -7.33 -12.10 13.84
N PRO A 94 -7.89 -11.31 14.79
CA PRO A 94 -9.14 -10.58 14.54
C PRO A 94 -9.08 -9.68 13.30
N LEU A 95 -7.96 -8.99 13.08
CA LEU A 95 -7.81 -8.09 11.95
C LEU A 95 -7.69 -8.86 10.63
N LEU A 96 -7.02 -10.01 10.63
CA LEU A 96 -7.02 -10.90 9.47
C LEU A 96 -8.44 -11.41 9.18
N GLY A 97 -9.18 -11.88 10.20
CA GLY A 97 -10.57 -12.30 10.05
C GLY A 97 -11.46 -11.19 9.48
N LEU A 98 -11.33 -9.97 9.99
CA LEU A 98 -12.02 -8.80 9.45
C LEU A 98 -11.64 -8.56 7.98
N SER A 99 -10.35 -8.62 7.64
CA SER A 99 -9.90 -8.43 6.26
C SER A 99 -10.46 -9.50 5.31
N MET A 100 -10.59 -10.75 5.77
CA MET A 100 -11.21 -11.83 4.98
C MET A 100 -12.68 -11.53 4.71
N VAL A 101 -13.42 -11.11 5.75
CA VAL A 101 -14.82 -10.70 5.60
C VAL A 101 -14.96 -9.54 4.62
N LEU A 102 -14.07 -8.54 4.67
CA LEU A 102 -14.12 -7.39 3.77
C LEU A 102 -13.77 -7.74 2.32
N LEU A 103 -12.76 -8.59 2.09
CA LEU A 103 -12.41 -9.12 0.76
C LEU A 103 -13.56 -9.97 0.19
N THR A 104 -14.20 -10.80 1.01
CA THR A 104 -15.38 -11.53 0.55
C THR A 104 -16.56 -10.60 0.27
N ALA A 105 -16.79 -9.59 1.11
CA ALA A 105 -17.90 -8.65 0.95
C ALA A 105 -17.80 -7.83 -0.35
N VAL A 106 -16.59 -7.42 -0.75
CA VAL A 106 -16.41 -6.60 -1.95
C VAL A 106 -16.72 -7.35 -3.24
N LEU A 107 -16.63 -8.69 -3.26
CA LEU A 107 -17.04 -9.52 -4.41
C LEU A 107 -18.53 -9.41 -4.76
N PHE A 108 -19.36 -8.95 -3.81
CA PHE A 108 -20.80 -8.73 -3.99
C PHE A 108 -21.15 -7.28 -4.32
N MET A 109 -20.18 -6.37 -4.35
CA MET A 109 -20.40 -4.96 -4.72
C MET A 109 -20.42 -4.76 -6.24
N PRO A 110 -21.06 -3.67 -6.72
CA PRO A 110 -21.05 -3.32 -8.13
C PRO A 110 -19.64 -3.08 -8.65
N GLU A 111 -19.40 -3.44 -9.91
CA GLU A 111 -18.12 -3.25 -10.58
C GLU A 111 -17.87 -1.77 -10.89
N TYR A 112 -16.63 -1.33 -10.64
CA TYR A 112 -16.13 -0.04 -11.09
C TYR A 112 -14.95 -0.28 -12.03
N ASN A 113 -15.04 0.19 -13.28
CA ASN A 113 -14.07 -0.10 -14.34
C ASN A 113 -13.78 -1.61 -14.52
N GLY A 114 -14.83 -2.46 -14.44
CA GLY A 114 -14.72 -3.92 -14.57
C GLY A 114 -14.05 -4.63 -13.39
N CYS A 115 -13.88 -3.95 -12.25
CA CYS A 115 -13.24 -4.52 -11.05
C CYS A 115 -14.11 -4.30 -9.79
N LYS A 116 -14.22 -5.34 -8.95
CA LYS A 116 -14.92 -5.29 -7.66
C LYS A 116 -13.92 -5.10 -6.52
N ARG A 117 -13.40 -3.88 -6.36
CA ARG A 117 -12.29 -3.59 -5.42
C ARG A 117 -12.63 -2.57 -4.33
N TRP A 118 -13.74 -1.85 -4.46
CA TRP A 118 -14.05 -0.71 -3.62
C TRP A 118 -15.37 -0.91 -2.88
N LEU A 119 -15.31 -0.79 -1.55
CA LEU A 119 -16.48 -0.66 -0.71
C LEU A 119 -16.83 0.83 -0.60
N VAL A 120 -17.99 1.22 -1.11
CA VAL A 120 -18.48 2.60 -0.97
C VAL A 120 -19.13 2.74 0.41
N LEU A 121 -18.48 3.48 1.30
CA LEU A 121 -18.99 3.80 2.63
C LEU A 121 -19.75 5.13 2.58
N PRO A 122 -21.08 5.14 2.83
CA PRO A 122 -21.87 6.36 2.82
C PRO A 122 -21.27 7.43 3.73
N GLY A 123 -20.90 8.58 3.18
CA GLY A 123 -20.34 9.72 3.91
C GLY A 123 -18.86 9.61 4.33
N LEU A 124 -18.21 8.45 4.17
CA LEU A 124 -16.80 8.24 4.54
C LEU A 124 -15.87 8.02 3.33
N GLY A 125 -16.44 7.82 2.14
CA GLY A 125 -15.68 7.66 0.90
C GLY A 125 -15.60 6.20 0.45
N THR A 126 -14.51 5.83 -0.20
CA THR A 126 -14.29 4.47 -0.67
C THR A 126 -13.19 3.80 0.14
N LEU A 127 -13.39 2.53 0.47
CA LEU A 127 -12.44 1.71 1.21
C LEU A 127 -12.04 0.52 0.36
N GLN A 128 -10.73 0.29 0.26
CA GLN A 128 -10.18 -0.83 -0.48
C GLN A 128 -9.79 -1.94 0.51
N PRO A 129 -10.50 -3.08 0.54
CA PRO A 129 -10.21 -4.16 1.51
C PRO A 129 -8.80 -4.71 1.42
N SER A 130 -8.19 -4.73 0.22
CA SER A 130 -6.81 -5.19 0.01
C SER A 130 -5.77 -4.37 0.76
N GLU A 131 -6.03 -3.10 1.06
CA GLU A 131 -5.13 -2.28 1.90
C GLU A 131 -5.12 -2.77 3.34
N ILE A 132 -6.29 -3.11 3.89
CA ILE A 132 -6.42 -3.69 5.23
C ILE A 132 -5.80 -5.10 5.25
N ALA A 133 -6.01 -5.90 4.21
CA ALA A 133 -5.46 -7.23 4.10
C ALA A 133 -3.92 -7.24 4.11
N LYS A 134 -3.26 -6.32 3.38
CA LYS A 134 -1.80 -6.18 3.43
C LYS A 134 -1.30 -5.93 4.85
N PHE A 135 -1.93 -5.00 5.57
CA PHE A 135 -1.56 -4.69 6.95
C PHE A 135 -1.84 -5.86 7.91
N ALA A 136 -2.97 -6.54 7.75
CA ALA A 136 -3.33 -7.71 8.55
C ALA A 136 -2.38 -8.89 8.34
N VAL A 137 -1.96 -9.14 7.09
CA VAL A 137 -0.96 -10.16 6.76
C VAL A 137 0.37 -9.85 7.44
N VAL A 138 0.84 -8.60 7.37
CA VAL A 138 2.08 -8.19 8.06
C VAL A 138 1.99 -8.47 9.57
N LEU A 139 0.88 -8.10 10.21
CA LEU A 139 0.68 -8.31 11.65
C LEU A 139 0.61 -9.80 12.03
N VAL A 140 -0.16 -10.61 11.31
CA VAL A 140 -0.25 -12.06 11.58
C VAL A 140 1.08 -12.74 11.33
N PHE A 141 1.81 -12.35 10.29
CA PHE A 141 3.10 -12.95 9.99
C PHE A 141 4.12 -12.61 11.07
N ALA A 142 4.23 -11.33 11.44
CA ALA A 142 5.08 -10.91 12.55
C ALA A 142 4.71 -11.62 13.86
N HIS A 143 3.41 -11.78 14.15
CA HIS A 143 2.91 -12.52 15.30
C HIS A 143 3.37 -13.98 15.29
N ILE A 144 3.14 -14.73 14.20
CA ILE A 144 3.52 -16.14 14.07
C ILE A 144 5.04 -16.31 14.20
N ILE A 145 5.82 -15.47 13.52
CA ILE A 145 7.29 -15.49 13.56
C ILE A 145 7.79 -15.26 14.99
N SER A 146 7.24 -14.25 15.69
CA SER A 146 7.65 -13.93 17.07
C SER A 146 7.43 -15.07 18.06
N LEU A 147 6.41 -15.91 17.85
CA LEU A 147 6.08 -17.03 18.72
C LEU A 147 6.82 -18.32 18.37
N ASN A 148 7.38 -18.42 17.16
CA ASN A 148 7.89 -19.69 16.62
C ASN A 148 9.30 -19.60 16.03
N HIS A 149 10.07 -18.57 16.39
CA HIS A 149 11.39 -18.27 15.81
C HIS A 149 12.28 -19.51 15.64
N ASP A 150 12.42 -20.34 16.68
CA ASP A 150 13.29 -21.52 16.67
C ASP A 150 12.84 -22.63 15.69
N ARG A 151 11.58 -22.63 15.26
CA ARG A 151 10.98 -23.69 14.43
C ARG A 151 10.71 -23.25 12.98
N MET A 152 11.12 -22.04 12.62
CA MET A 152 10.91 -21.45 11.28
C MET A 152 11.63 -22.21 10.15
N GLY A 153 12.62 -23.05 10.45
CA GLY A 153 13.27 -23.92 9.45
C GLY A 153 12.40 -25.10 8.97
N SER A 154 11.35 -25.45 9.73
CA SER A 154 10.46 -26.58 9.46
C SER A 154 9.31 -26.22 8.51
N PHE A 155 8.82 -27.18 7.72
CA PHE A 155 7.68 -26.95 6.81
C PHE A 155 6.39 -26.60 7.57
N ALA A 156 6.09 -27.38 8.61
CA ALA A 156 4.83 -27.28 9.35
C ALA A 156 4.62 -25.92 10.04
N VAL A 157 5.71 -25.24 10.41
CA VAL A 157 5.66 -23.97 11.14
C VAL A 157 6.13 -22.81 10.27
N GLY A 158 7.22 -22.99 9.52
CA GLY A 158 7.85 -21.94 8.72
C GLY A 158 7.29 -21.75 7.31
N VAL A 159 6.40 -22.64 6.83
CA VAL A 159 5.82 -22.56 5.48
C VAL A 159 4.31 -22.69 5.50
N LEU A 160 3.78 -23.79 6.05
CA LEU A 160 2.37 -24.15 5.94
C LEU A 160 1.39 -23.05 6.42
N PRO A 161 1.58 -22.41 7.60
CA PRO A 161 0.65 -21.40 8.08
C PRO A 161 0.63 -20.16 7.18
N PHE A 162 1.81 -19.74 6.71
CA PHE A 162 1.99 -18.58 5.84
C PHE A 162 1.41 -18.84 4.44
N ALA A 163 1.68 -20.02 3.88
CA ALA A 163 1.16 -20.44 2.59
C ALA A 163 -0.37 -20.52 2.59
N LEU A 164 -0.98 -20.98 3.70
CA LEU A 164 -2.44 -21.02 3.85
C LEU A 164 -3.03 -19.61 3.86
N VAL A 165 -2.50 -18.72 4.71
CA VAL A 165 -2.97 -17.33 4.80
C VAL A 165 -2.80 -16.61 3.46
N LEU A 166 -1.62 -16.67 2.84
CA LEU A 166 -1.37 -16.04 1.55
C LEU A 166 -2.21 -16.66 0.44
N GLY A 167 -2.38 -17.98 0.44
CA GLY A 167 -3.19 -18.68 -0.56
C GLY A 167 -4.64 -18.21 -0.52
N VAL A 168 -5.25 -18.14 0.66
CA VAL A 168 -6.63 -17.65 0.80
C VAL A 168 -6.74 -16.19 0.38
N VAL A 169 -5.84 -15.32 0.86
CA VAL A 169 -5.88 -13.89 0.50
C VAL A 169 -5.68 -13.71 -1.02
N ALA A 170 -4.71 -14.42 -1.61
CA ALA A 170 -4.41 -14.33 -3.03
C ALA A 170 -5.59 -14.81 -3.88
N VAL A 171 -6.24 -15.93 -3.52
CA VAL A 171 -7.44 -16.41 -4.23
C VAL A 171 -8.54 -15.36 -4.19
N LEU A 172 -8.84 -14.78 -3.04
CA LEU A 172 -9.86 -13.72 -2.93
C LEU A 172 -9.49 -12.50 -3.78
N MET A 173 -8.24 -12.04 -3.74
CA MET A 173 -7.79 -10.90 -4.53
C MET A 173 -7.76 -11.16 -6.05
N LEU A 174 -7.50 -12.40 -6.47
CA LEU A 174 -7.60 -12.79 -7.88
C LEU A 174 -9.05 -12.81 -8.36
N LEU A 175 -10.02 -13.13 -7.49
CA LEU A 175 -11.46 -13.00 -7.77
C LEU A 175 -11.92 -11.54 -7.86
N GLU A 176 -11.16 -10.58 -7.30
CA GLU A 176 -11.36 -9.12 -7.42
C GLU A 176 -10.66 -8.49 -8.66
N PRO A 177 -10.36 -9.31 -9.68
CA PRO A 177 -9.30 -9.12 -10.66
C PRO A 177 -8.05 -8.31 -10.25
N HIS A 178 -7.57 -8.37 -9.00
CA HIS A 178 -6.53 -7.45 -8.48
C HIS A 178 -5.10 -8.03 -8.56
N LEU A 179 -4.56 -8.19 -9.77
CA LEU A 179 -3.24 -8.82 -9.97
C LEU A 179 -2.07 -8.11 -9.26
N SER A 180 -1.91 -6.79 -9.43
CA SER A 180 -0.80 -6.03 -8.83
C SER A 180 -0.76 -6.15 -7.30
N GLY A 181 -1.90 -5.92 -6.65
CA GLY A 181 -2.06 -6.11 -5.20
C GLY A 181 -1.80 -7.54 -4.74
N THR A 182 -2.19 -8.55 -5.52
CA THR A 182 -1.90 -9.96 -5.22
C THR A 182 -0.40 -10.24 -5.25
N VAL A 183 0.30 -9.75 -6.28
CA VAL A 183 1.77 -9.88 -6.35
C VAL A 183 2.44 -9.16 -5.17
N LEU A 184 2.00 -7.94 -4.86
CA LEU A 184 2.53 -7.18 -3.73
C LEU A 184 2.37 -7.90 -2.39
N ILE A 185 1.20 -8.47 -2.10
CA ILE A 185 0.99 -9.16 -0.82
C ILE A 185 1.77 -10.47 -0.73
N LEU A 186 1.92 -11.19 -1.84
CA LEU A 186 2.79 -12.37 -1.92
C LEU A 186 4.26 -11.99 -1.70
N CYS A 187 4.73 -10.88 -2.29
CA CYS A 187 6.08 -10.37 -2.06
C CYS A 187 6.29 -9.95 -0.59
N ILE A 188 5.34 -9.23 0.01
CA ILE A 188 5.39 -8.85 1.43
C ILE A 188 5.49 -10.11 2.31
N GLY A 189 4.64 -11.10 2.05
CA GLY A 189 4.67 -12.37 2.78
C GLY A 189 5.98 -13.12 2.62
N ALA A 190 6.52 -13.19 1.40
CA ALA A 190 7.80 -13.81 1.12
C ALA A 190 8.96 -13.12 1.84
N VAL A 191 9.01 -11.78 1.84
CA VAL A 191 10.02 -11.00 2.57
C VAL A 191 9.93 -11.28 4.07
N LEU A 192 8.72 -11.28 4.65
CA LEU A 192 8.53 -11.56 6.08
C LEU A 192 8.94 -12.99 6.45
N MET A 193 8.60 -13.98 5.62
CA MET A 193 9.04 -15.37 5.83
C MET A 193 10.57 -15.48 5.76
N PHE A 194 11.20 -14.77 4.82
CA PHE A 194 12.66 -14.78 4.67
C PHE A 194 13.35 -14.15 5.89
N VAL A 195 12.90 -12.96 6.30
CA VAL A 195 13.37 -12.26 7.51
C VAL A 195 13.09 -13.09 8.77
N GLY A 196 11.98 -13.82 8.80
CA GLY A 196 11.61 -14.71 9.90
C GLY A 196 12.44 -15.98 10.01
N GLY A 197 13.34 -16.26 9.07
CA GLY A 197 14.23 -17.42 9.09
C GLY A 197 13.68 -18.67 8.37
N THR A 198 12.66 -18.53 7.52
CA THR A 198 12.24 -19.64 6.65
C THR A 198 13.38 -20.01 5.70
N GLY A 199 13.75 -21.29 5.67
CA GLY A 199 14.91 -21.75 4.88
C GLY A 199 14.76 -21.51 3.37
N LEU A 200 15.85 -21.09 2.71
CA LEU A 200 15.90 -20.73 1.27
C LEU A 200 15.35 -21.84 0.34
N ARG A 201 15.53 -23.11 0.71
CA ARG A 201 14.99 -24.26 -0.03
C ARG A 201 13.48 -24.15 -0.29
N TRP A 202 12.71 -23.58 0.64
CA TRP A 202 11.27 -23.46 0.53
C TRP A 202 10.86 -22.38 -0.49
N PHE A 203 11.66 -21.32 -0.60
CA PHE A 203 11.48 -20.30 -1.64
C PHE A 203 11.75 -20.85 -3.02
N VAL A 204 12.83 -21.64 -3.17
CA VAL A 204 13.13 -22.31 -4.44
C VAL A 204 11.99 -23.26 -4.83
N LEU A 205 11.51 -24.08 -3.90
CA LEU A 205 10.38 -24.99 -4.14
C LEU A 205 9.09 -24.23 -4.48
N ALA A 206 8.79 -23.14 -3.80
CA ALA A 206 7.64 -22.29 -4.10
C ALA A 206 7.77 -21.63 -5.48
N GLY A 207 8.96 -21.16 -5.85
CA GLY A 207 9.24 -20.59 -7.17
C GLY A 207 9.07 -21.59 -8.29
N VAL A 208 9.65 -22.79 -8.15
CA VAL A 208 9.49 -23.89 -9.12
C VAL A 208 8.04 -24.33 -9.22
N GLY A 209 7.36 -24.51 -8.08
CA GLY A 209 5.95 -24.88 -8.03
C GLY A 209 5.03 -23.83 -8.66
N GLY A 210 5.29 -22.54 -8.40
CA GLY A 210 4.58 -21.43 -9.00
C GLY A 210 4.78 -21.36 -10.52
N ALA A 211 6.01 -21.50 -10.99
CA ALA A 211 6.32 -21.53 -12.43
C ALA A 211 5.65 -22.73 -13.13
N ALA A 212 5.67 -23.91 -12.50
CA ALA A 212 5.00 -25.09 -13.02
C ALA A 212 3.47 -24.91 -13.07
N ALA A 213 2.86 -24.33 -12.03
CA ALA A 213 1.43 -24.05 -11.98
C ALA A 213 1.00 -23.05 -13.07
N ILE A 214 1.78 -21.97 -13.26
CA ILE A 214 1.55 -21.00 -14.34
C ILE A 214 1.71 -21.67 -15.70
N GLY A 215 2.78 -22.45 -15.91
CA GLY A 215 3.01 -23.18 -17.16
C GLY A 215 1.88 -24.16 -17.49
N ALA A 216 1.39 -24.89 -16.49
CA ALA A 216 0.23 -25.78 -16.64
C ALA A 216 -1.05 -25.00 -16.95
N ALA A 217 -1.30 -23.88 -16.27
CA ALA A 217 -2.48 -23.04 -16.53
C ALA A 217 -2.47 -22.49 -17.97
N ILE A 218 -1.31 -22.03 -18.46
CA ILE A 218 -1.13 -21.57 -19.85
C ILE A 218 -1.40 -22.70 -20.85
N ALA A 219 -0.90 -23.92 -20.57
CA ALA A 219 -1.08 -25.06 -21.46
C ALA A 219 -2.54 -25.55 -21.52
N ILE A 220 -3.28 -25.45 -20.40
CA ILE A 220 -4.66 -25.94 -20.28
C ILE A 220 -5.68 -24.88 -20.73
N MET A 221 -5.37 -23.60 -20.54
CA MET A 221 -6.27 -22.48 -20.84
C MET A 221 -5.53 -21.36 -21.58
N PRO A 222 -5.26 -21.52 -22.88
CA PRO A 222 -4.56 -20.51 -23.68
C PRO A 222 -5.31 -19.16 -23.71
N ASP A 223 -6.63 -19.18 -23.54
CA ASP A 223 -7.49 -17.98 -23.56
C ASP A 223 -7.51 -17.20 -22.23
N LEU A 224 -6.85 -17.69 -21.16
CA LEU A 224 -6.63 -16.93 -19.91
C LEU A 224 -5.43 -15.98 -19.99
N VAL A 225 -4.58 -16.19 -21.00
CA VAL A 225 -3.34 -15.45 -21.26
C VAL A 225 -3.52 -14.08 -21.97
N PRO A 226 -4.63 -13.73 -22.68
CA PRO A 226 -4.70 -12.49 -23.47
C PRO A 226 -4.45 -11.22 -22.66
N TYR A 227 -4.97 -11.12 -21.44
CA TYR A 227 -4.79 -9.94 -20.60
C TYR A 227 -3.35 -9.77 -20.10
N ALA A 228 -2.73 -10.86 -19.64
CA ALA A 228 -1.33 -10.81 -19.19
C ALA A 228 -0.36 -10.60 -20.36
N ALA A 229 -0.64 -11.24 -21.51
CA ALA A 229 0.15 -11.11 -22.72
C ALA A 229 0.02 -9.71 -23.34
N SER A 230 -1.17 -9.10 -23.38
CA SER A 230 -1.32 -7.74 -23.90
C SER A 230 -0.58 -6.71 -23.03
N ARG A 231 -0.56 -6.91 -21.71
CA ARG A 231 0.24 -6.10 -20.78
C ARG A 231 1.74 -6.30 -21.00
N LEU A 232 2.19 -7.53 -21.25
CA LEU A 232 3.60 -7.80 -21.54
C LEU A 232 4.03 -7.24 -22.90
N SER A 233 3.20 -7.37 -23.93
CA SER A 233 3.48 -6.83 -25.26
C SER A 233 3.50 -5.30 -25.26
N SER A 234 2.54 -4.65 -24.60
CA SER A 234 2.53 -3.20 -24.43
C SER A 234 3.67 -2.68 -23.56
N TRP A 235 4.21 -3.49 -22.64
CA TRP A 235 5.42 -3.15 -21.89
C TRP A 235 6.68 -3.27 -22.76
N LEU A 236 6.78 -4.31 -23.59
CA LEU A 236 7.92 -4.52 -24.49
C LEU A 236 7.97 -3.50 -25.64
N ASP A 237 6.83 -3.23 -26.26
CA ASP A 237 6.69 -2.26 -27.33
C ASP A 237 5.38 -1.46 -27.17
N PRO A 238 5.40 -0.37 -26.38
CA PRO A 238 4.24 0.50 -26.24
C PRO A 238 3.88 1.22 -27.55
N PHE A 239 4.84 1.36 -28.49
CA PHE A 239 4.62 2.03 -29.77
C PHE A 239 3.92 1.13 -30.80
N ALA A 240 3.73 -0.16 -30.53
CA ALA A 240 2.95 -1.07 -31.36
C ALA A 240 1.45 -0.70 -31.37
N ASP A 241 0.93 -0.11 -30.28
CA ASP A 241 -0.44 0.43 -30.20
C ASP A 241 -0.48 1.80 -29.51
N PRO A 242 -0.12 2.89 -30.23
CA PRO A 242 -0.02 4.23 -29.64
C PRO A 242 -1.35 4.89 -29.29
N LEU A 243 -2.48 4.35 -29.78
CA LEU A 243 -3.82 4.91 -29.57
C LEU A 243 -4.64 4.07 -28.58
N GLY A 244 -4.32 2.80 -28.40
CA GLY A 244 -4.92 1.92 -27.38
C GLY A 244 -4.03 1.79 -26.15
N ASP A 245 -3.58 0.56 -25.86
CA ASP A 245 -2.95 0.21 -24.57
C ASP A 245 -1.63 0.94 -24.31
N GLY A 246 -0.89 1.30 -25.37
CA GLY A 246 0.39 1.99 -25.29
C GLY A 246 0.28 3.50 -25.06
N HIS A 247 -0.89 4.10 -25.31
CA HIS A 247 -1.07 5.55 -25.31
C HIS A 247 -0.63 6.22 -24.00
N GLN A 248 -1.11 5.70 -22.87
CA GLN A 248 -0.77 6.21 -21.54
C GLN A 248 0.73 6.17 -21.29
N THR A 249 1.36 5.04 -21.61
CA THR A 249 2.80 4.82 -21.43
C THR A 249 3.60 5.79 -22.30
N ILE A 250 3.26 5.93 -23.58
CA ILE A 250 3.97 6.84 -24.51
C ILE A 250 3.88 8.29 -24.02
N GLN A 251 2.71 8.77 -23.63
CA GLN A 251 2.54 10.15 -23.18
C GLN A 251 3.30 10.41 -21.88
N SER A 252 3.40 9.42 -21.01
CA SER A 252 4.25 9.50 -19.83
C SER A 252 5.74 9.60 -20.17
N LEU A 253 6.21 8.86 -21.18
CA LEU A 253 7.59 8.94 -21.67
C LEU A 253 7.87 10.30 -22.30
N TYR A 254 6.93 10.86 -23.07
CA TYR A 254 7.06 12.21 -23.60
C TYR A 254 7.11 13.27 -22.51
N ALA A 255 6.31 13.15 -21.45
CA ALA A 255 6.36 14.06 -20.29
C ALA A 255 7.73 14.00 -19.59
N ILE A 256 8.27 12.80 -19.38
CA ILE A 256 9.60 12.63 -18.78
C ILE A 256 10.67 13.24 -19.69
N GLY A 257 10.58 13.00 -21.00
CA GLY A 257 11.54 13.51 -21.98
C GLY A 257 11.52 15.03 -22.14
N SER A 258 10.35 15.66 -22.07
CA SER A 258 10.19 17.11 -22.27
C SER A 258 10.70 17.96 -21.09
N GLY A 259 10.80 17.39 -19.90
CA GLY A 259 11.25 18.10 -18.69
C GLY A 259 12.72 18.50 -18.67
N GLY A 260 13.59 17.82 -19.43
CA GLY A 260 15.03 18.10 -19.43
C GLY A 260 15.66 18.04 -18.01
N ALA A 261 16.75 18.77 -17.79
CA ALA A 261 17.47 18.73 -16.51
C ALA A 261 16.73 19.47 -15.37
N ALA A 262 16.18 20.65 -15.66
CA ALA A 262 15.64 21.58 -14.66
C ALA A 262 14.09 21.66 -14.63
N GLY A 263 13.41 21.02 -15.58
CA GLY A 263 11.97 21.08 -15.71
C GLY A 263 11.48 22.29 -16.49
N LEU A 264 10.18 22.28 -16.82
CA LEU A 264 9.49 23.41 -17.42
C LEU A 264 9.01 24.46 -16.40
N GLY A 265 9.10 24.14 -15.11
CA GLY A 265 8.54 24.93 -14.02
C GLY A 265 7.27 24.30 -13.45
N LEU A 266 7.08 24.45 -12.14
CA LEU A 266 5.91 23.95 -11.43
C LEU A 266 4.63 24.57 -12.01
N GLY A 267 3.67 23.75 -12.39
CA GLY A 267 2.45 24.20 -13.02
C GLY A 267 2.52 24.33 -14.54
N SER A 268 3.68 24.15 -15.17
CA SER A 268 3.89 24.38 -16.60
C SER A 268 3.96 23.11 -17.45
N SER A 269 3.58 21.94 -16.90
CA SER A 269 3.45 20.71 -17.70
C SER A 269 2.43 20.89 -18.83
N ARG A 270 2.81 20.44 -20.04
CA ARG A 270 1.90 20.42 -21.19
C ARG A 270 1.11 19.11 -21.20
N GLN A 271 1.73 18.00 -20.77
CA GLN A 271 1.14 16.68 -20.83
C GLN A 271 -0.03 16.47 -19.85
N LYS A 272 -0.11 17.26 -18.77
CA LYS A 272 -1.27 17.25 -17.86
C LYS A 272 -2.56 17.78 -18.47
N HIS A 273 -2.50 18.50 -19.60
CA HIS A 273 -3.67 19.03 -20.30
C HIS A 273 -4.38 17.95 -21.13
N LEU A 274 -4.77 16.85 -20.48
CA LEU A 274 -5.52 15.72 -21.04
C LEU A 274 -4.76 14.82 -22.03
N PHE A 275 -3.47 15.08 -22.28
CA PHE A 275 -2.64 14.20 -23.11
C PHE A 275 -2.28 12.90 -22.38
N VAL A 276 -1.87 12.99 -21.11
CA VAL A 276 -1.74 11.82 -20.24
C VAL A 276 -3.11 11.53 -19.63
N PRO A 277 -3.67 10.33 -19.82
CA PRO A 277 -4.86 9.89 -19.09
C PRO A 277 -4.55 9.68 -17.60
N GLU A 278 -5.47 10.11 -16.73
CA GLU A 278 -5.35 10.00 -15.26
C GLU A 278 -3.99 10.49 -14.68
N PRO A 279 -3.53 11.71 -15.05
CA PRO A 279 -2.22 12.25 -14.63
C PRO A 279 -2.14 12.45 -13.11
N GLN A 280 -3.29 12.60 -12.45
CA GLN A 280 -3.41 12.71 -11.00
C GLN A 280 -3.41 11.38 -10.23
N ASN A 281 -3.34 10.24 -10.92
CA ASN A 281 -3.33 8.93 -10.28
C ASN A 281 -2.02 8.20 -10.61
N ASP A 282 -2.01 7.41 -11.69
CA ASP A 282 -0.91 6.48 -11.99
C ASP A 282 0.32 7.16 -12.62
N PHE A 283 0.17 8.42 -13.06
CA PHE A 283 1.19 9.15 -13.83
C PHE A 283 1.64 10.48 -13.19
N ILE A 284 1.41 10.69 -11.89
CA ILE A 284 1.89 11.92 -11.20
C ILE A 284 3.40 12.08 -11.37
N PHE A 285 4.16 10.97 -11.35
CA PHE A 285 5.61 11.01 -11.46
C PHE A 285 6.10 11.48 -12.84
N SER A 286 5.39 11.17 -13.93
CA SER A 286 5.79 11.66 -15.26
C SER A 286 5.55 13.17 -15.39
N ILE A 287 4.46 13.69 -14.81
CA ILE A 287 4.21 15.14 -14.72
C ILE A 287 5.27 15.82 -13.84
N LEU A 288 5.68 15.18 -12.74
CA LEU A 288 6.78 15.66 -11.92
C LEU A 288 8.07 15.81 -12.73
N CYS A 289 8.41 14.80 -13.53
CA CYS A 289 9.60 14.85 -14.38
C CYS A 289 9.49 15.97 -15.41
N GLU A 290 8.31 16.22 -15.97
CA GLU A 290 8.10 17.35 -16.89
C GLU A 290 8.27 18.72 -16.21
N GLU A 291 7.69 18.89 -15.02
CA GLU A 291 7.66 20.19 -14.34
C GLU A 291 8.97 20.53 -13.61
N LEU A 292 9.62 19.53 -12.98
CA LEU A 292 10.81 19.71 -12.14
C LEU A 292 12.09 19.10 -12.75
N GLY A 293 11.96 18.43 -13.90
CA GLY A 293 13.09 17.85 -14.61
C GLY A 293 13.74 16.68 -13.87
N PHE A 294 14.93 16.32 -14.38
CA PHE A 294 15.78 15.30 -13.79
C PHE A 294 16.14 15.58 -12.32
N VAL A 295 16.38 16.84 -11.96
CA VAL A 295 16.73 17.23 -10.57
C VAL A 295 15.57 16.93 -9.62
N GLY A 296 14.34 17.28 -9.98
CA GLY A 296 13.16 16.96 -9.18
C GLY A 296 12.92 15.46 -9.06
N ALA A 297 13.07 14.72 -10.17
CA ALA A 297 12.93 13.26 -10.19
C ALA A 297 13.95 12.59 -9.24
N CYS A 298 15.22 12.98 -9.32
CA CYS A 298 16.26 12.49 -8.41
C CYS A 298 15.98 12.85 -6.95
N GLY A 299 15.49 14.07 -6.69
CA GLY A 299 15.13 14.52 -5.35
C GLY A 299 14.07 13.62 -4.70
N VAL A 300 13.00 13.29 -5.43
CA VAL A 300 11.94 12.41 -4.91
C VAL A 300 12.40 10.97 -4.74
N ILE A 301 13.14 10.43 -5.71
CA ILE A 301 13.72 9.09 -5.59
C ILE A 301 14.63 9.01 -4.36
N LEU A 302 15.44 10.04 -4.12
CA LEU A 302 16.30 10.12 -2.95
C LEU A 302 15.48 10.17 -1.66
N LEU A 303 14.40 10.94 -1.59
CA LEU A 303 13.52 10.97 -0.42
C LEU A 303 12.91 9.59 -0.11
N PHE A 304 12.45 8.85 -1.14
CA PHE A 304 11.98 7.48 -0.95
C PHE A 304 13.11 6.53 -0.53
N ALA A 305 14.30 6.66 -1.11
CA ALA A 305 15.46 5.85 -0.73
C ALA A 305 15.88 6.09 0.72
N LEU A 306 15.89 7.36 1.17
CA LEU A 306 16.17 7.73 2.56
C LEU A 306 15.09 7.23 3.52
N LEU A 307 13.81 7.27 3.12
CA LEU A 307 12.71 6.72 3.91
C LEU A 307 12.88 5.20 4.11
N LEU A 308 13.19 4.47 3.03
CA LEU A 308 13.44 3.03 3.09
C LEU A 308 14.67 2.71 3.93
N TRP A 309 15.79 3.41 3.70
CA TRP A 309 17.01 3.25 4.48
C TRP A 309 16.74 3.45 5.97
N ARG A 310 16.09 4.56 6.34
CA ARG A 310 15.76 4.85 7.73
C ARG A 310 14.85 3.78 8.32
N GLY A 311 13.84 3.34 7.56
CA GLY A 311 12.91 2.28 7.97
C GLY A 311 13.57 0.93 8.27
N VAL A 312 14.65 0.58 7.57
CA VAL A 312 15.40 -0.67 7.81
C VAL A 312 16.39 -0.53 8.97
N THR A 313 16.95 0.66 9.18
CA THR A 313 17.93 0.91 10.25
C THR A 313 17.32 1.23 11.62
N LEU A 314 15.99 1.38 11.68
CA LEU A 314 15.21 1.62 12.89
C LEU A 314 15.16 0.38 13.79
#